data_AF-A0A7K2L3K4-F1
#
_entry.id   AF-A0A7K2L3K4-F1
#
_cell.length_a   1.000
_cell.length_b   1.000
_cell.length_c   1.000
_cell.angle_alpha   90.00
_cell.angle_beta   90.00
_cell.angle_gamma   90.00
#
_symmetry.space_group_name_H-M   'P 1'
#
loop_
_entity.id
_entity.type
_entity.pdbx_description
1 polymer ?
#
loop_
_entity_poly.entity_id
_entity_poly.type
_entity_poly.pdbx_seq_one_letter_code
_entity_poly.pdbx_strand_id
1 'polypeptide(L)'
;MRRRTIGRTVLTAGLVALSALATGCGIRTTSVPVDAGAAPSRVPCSVTQEGATGSVVQGVPVRVFLVCGSQLEAVDRRSLPEDKAGGNPVRTASGLLAQLLAEPSESEQRAGFTTAVRGPLMVRGGHRGDPAGTLRLSRQPEDLAPTALSQLVCTFAGSSAGAGEQTVLLGGPGAYAPKRYRCTTELRERPESTPPTAPAAPN
;
A
#
# COMPACT_ATOMS: atom_id res chain seq x y z
N MET A 1 71.40 -34.77 25.27
CA MET A 1 69.93 -34.97 25.31
C MET A 1 69.46 -34.67 26.73
N ARG A 2 68.79 -33.53 26.97
CA ARG A 2 67.34 -33.41 27.31
C ARG A 2 66.89 -34.45 28.36
N ARG A 3 66.20 -34.12 29.45
CA ARG A 3 65.58 -32.89 29.97
C ARG A 3 65.05 -33.29 31.37
N ARG A 4 65.20 -32.43 32.39
CA ARG A 4 64.50 -32.34 33.69
C ARG A 4 65.49 -31.62 34.62
N THR A 5 65.15 -30.58 35.39
CA THR A 5 63.99 -30.41 36.27
C THR A 5 64.02 -28.99 36.86
N ILE A 6 62.84 -28.51 37.30
CA ILE A 6 62.61 -27.61 38.44
C ILE A 6 63.15 -26.18 38.38
N GLY A 7 62.22 -25.22 38.37
CA GLY A 7 62.42 -23.88 38.93
C GLY A 7 61.25 -23.55 39.83
N ARG A 8 61.37 -23.84 41.14
CA ARG A 8 60.48 -23.33 42.18
C ARG A 8 61.01 -21.97 42.64
N THR A 9 60.07 -21.07 42.88
CA THR A 9 60.08 -19.99 43.90
C THR A 9 61.15 -18.92 43.81
N VAL A 10 60.72 -17.67 43.60
CA VAL A 10 61.16 -16.54 44.44
C VAL A 10 59.93 -15.66 44.74
N LEU A 11 59.47 -15.74 45.97
CA LEU A 11 58.66 -14.73 46.67
C LEU A 11 59.65 -13.88 47.47
N THR A 12 59.61 -12.55 47.31
CA THR A 12 59.87 -11.50 48.32
C THR A 12 60.05 -10.16 47.57
N ALA A 13 59.03 -9.30 47.57
CA ALA A 13 58.86 -8.20 48.53
C ALA A 13 59.81 -7.02 48.24
N GLY A 14 59.29 -6.02 47.52
CA GLY A 14 59.91 -4.72 47.27
C GLY A 14 58.85 -3.63 47.34
N LEU A 15 59.04 -2.72 48.29
CA LEU A 15 58.17 -1.63 48.70
C LEU A 15 57.82 -0.61 47.58
N VAL A 16 56.58 -0.10 47.65
CA VAL A 16 56.19 1.32 47.53
C VAL A 16 56.52 2.05 46.22
N ALA A 17 55.48 2.34 45.41
CA ALA A 17 55.26 3.67 44.83
C ALA A 17 53.95 3.75 44.02
N LEU A 18 53.09 4.69 44.41
CA LEU A 18 52.24 5.54 43.56
C LEU A 18 51.51 4.93 42.34
N SER A 19 50.20 4.74 42.48
CA SER A 19 49.23 4.91 41.38
C SER A 19 47.95 5.52 41.96
N ALA A 20 47.95 6.82 42.27
CA ALA A 20 47.50 7.87 41.35
C ALA A 20 46.08 7.61 40.81
N LEU A 21 45.12 8.23 41.50
CA LEU A 21 43.99 8.95 40.90
C LEU A 21 43.19 8.19 39.85
N ALA A 22 42.23 7.39 40.31
CA ALA A 22 40.99 7.19 39.57
C ALA A 22 40.18 8.52 39.57
N THR A 23 40.67 9.54 38.87
CA THR A 23 39.79 10.62 38.39
C THR A 23 38.96 10.00 37.28
N GLY A 24 37.83 9.41 37.66
CA GLY A 24 36.77 9.14 36.71
C GLY A 24 36.41 10.46 36.06
N CYS A 25 36.78 10.63 34.78
CA CYS A 25 36.16 11.62 33.92
C CYS A 25 34.71 11.19 33.79
N GLY A 26 33.88 11.61 34.74
CA GLY A 26 32.44 11.49 34.67
C GLY A 26 32.00 12.17 33.38
N ILE A 27 31.66 11.37 32.38
CA ILE A 27 30.95 11.87 31.20
C ILE A 27 29.62 12.38 31.74
N ARG A 28 29.54 13.69 32.00
CA ARG A 28 28.26 14.35 32.15
C ARG A 28 27.60 14.21 30.79
N THR A 29 26.62 13.32 30.69
CA THR A 29 25.70 13.33 29.56
C THR A 29 25.04 14.70 29.59
N THR A 30 25.55 15.63 28.79
CA THR A 30 24.84 16.85 28.49
C THR A 30 23.63 16.42 27.68
N SER A 31 22.54 16.10 28.37
CA SER A 31 21.23 15.97 27.77
C SER A 31 20.89 17.36 27.26
N VAL A 32 21.28 17.65 26.02
CA VAL A 32 20.70 18.78 25.30
C VAL A 32 19.21 18.50 25.27
N PRO A 33 18.36 19.38 25.82
CA PRO A 33 16.93 19.30 25.57
C PRO A 33 16.79 19.47 24.07
N VAL A 34 16.66 18.35 23.36
CA VAL A 34 16.20 18.42 21.98
C VAL A 34 14.74 18.82 22.12
N ASP A 35 14.45 20.09 21.87
CA ASP A 35 13.17 20.50 21.31
C ASP A 35 13.09 19.85 19.92
N ALA A 36 12.96 18.53 19.91
CA ALA A 36 12.37 17.82 18.80
C ALA A 36 10.91 18.25 18.83
N GLY A 37 10.65 19.44 18.28
CA GLY A 37 9.30 19.92 18.02
C GLY A 37 8.48 18.75 17.46
N ALA A 38 7.22 18.66 17.87
CA ALA A 38 6.37 17.49 17.68
C ALA A 38 6.72 16.74 16.38
N ALA A 39 7.10 15.46 16.52
CA ALA A 39 7.40 14.60 15.37
C ALA A 39 6.31 14.84 14.32
N PRO A 40 6.66 15.09 13.04
CA PRO A 40 5.69 15.47 12.03
C PRO A 40 4.60 14.41 12.04
N SER A 41 3.42 14.78 12.56
CA SER A 41 2.28 13.91 12.57
C SER A 41 1.98 13.64 11.10
N ARG A 42 2.04 12.38 10.70
CA ARG A 42 1.48 11.94 9.43
C ARG A 42 -0.03 12.11 9.58
N VAL A 43 -0.51 13.33 9.35
CA VAL A 43 -1.93 13.62 9.39
C VAL A 43 -2.54 12.67 8.37
N PRO A 44 -3.40 11.73 8.79
CA PRO A 44 -4.03 10.82 7.84
C PRO A 44 -4.79 11.67 6.81
N CYS A 45 -4.75 11.28 5.54
CA CYS A 45 -5.57 11.95 4.54
C CYS A 45 -7.03 11.72 4.92
N SER A 46 -7.67 12.74 5.47
CA SER A 46 -9.09 12.73 5.78
C SER A 46 -9.75 13.78 4.93
N VAL A 47 -10.72 13.36 4.12
CA VAL A 47 -11.64 14.31 3.53
C VAL A 47 -12.68 14.61 4.62
N THR A 48 -12.57 15.74 5.30
CA THR A 48 -13.69 16.23 6.08
C THR A 48 -14.85 16.41 5.12
N GLN A 49 -16.01 15.83 5.41
CA GLN A 49 -17.22 16.05 4.63
C GLN A 49 -17.77 17.46 4.94
N GLU A 50 -16.96 18.50 4.75
CA GLU A 50 -17.35 19.89 4.96
C GLU A 50 -18.12 20.37 3.74
N GLY A 51 -19.43 20.61 3.94
CA GLY A 51 -20.22 21.47 3.06
C GLY A 51 -21.16 20.76 2.09
N ALA A 52 -22.01 19.84 2.54
CA ALA A 52 -23.21 19.44 1.79
C ALA A 52 -24.44 20.26 2.23
N THR A 53 -24.31 21.58 2.36
CA THR A 53 -25.47 22.50 2.41
C THR A 53 -25.56 23.23 1.07
N GLY A 54 -26.28 22.64 0.12
CA GLY A 54 -26.65 23.31 -1.13
C GLY A 54 -26.15 22.67 -2.42
N SER A 55 -26.44 21.38 -2.65
CA SER A 55 -26.84 20.82 -3.95
C SER A 55 -27.02 19.32 -3.77
N VAL A 56 -28.17 18.77 -4.16
CA VAL A 56 -28.37 17.31 -4.16
C VAL A 56 -27.53 16.74 -5.30
N VAL A 57 -26.26 16.44 -5.03
CA VAL A 57 -25.38 15.77 -6.00
C VAL A 57 -25.91 14.35 -6.20
N GLN A 58 -26.58 14.14 -7.33
CA GLN A 58 -27.17 12.86 -7.74
C GLN A 58 -26.06 11.84 -8.00
N GLY A 59 -26.17 10.61 -7.48
CA GLY A 59 -25.22 9.54 -7.75
C GLY A 59 -25.24 8.37 -6.77
N VAL A 60 -24.76 7.21 -7.23
CA VAL A 60 -24.61 6.01 -6.40
C VAL A 60 -23.30 6.12 -5.61
N PRO A 61 -23.31 5.92 -4.27
CA PRO A 61 -22.08 5.91 -3.50
C PRO A 61 -21.21 4.73 -3.94
N VAL A 62 -19.95 5.01 -4.26
CA VAL A 62 -18.95 4.03 -4.63
C VAL A 62 -17.69 4.26 -3.82
N ARG A 63 -16.97 3.18 -3.53
CA ARG A 63 -15.71 3.24 -2.79
C ARG A 63 -14.55 2.96 -3.74
N VAL A 64 -13.58 3.86 -3.75
CA VAL A 64 -12.34 3.71 -4.52
C VAL A 64 -11.14 3.79 -3.58
N PHE A 65 -10.01 3.24 -4.00
CA PHE A 65 -8.74 3.36 -3.26
C PHE A 65 -7.83 4.37 -3.95
N LEU A 66 -7.55 5.47 -3.25
CA LEU A 66 -6.65 6.53 -3.71
C LEU A 66 -5.33 6.49 -2.95
N VAL A 67 -4.29 7.10 -3.53
CA VAL A 67 -2.98 7.20 -2.89
C VAL A 67 -3.01 8.33 -1.87
N CYS A 68 -2.69 8.02 -0.62
CA CYS A 68 -2.43 8.97 0.45
C CYS A 68 -0.99 8.75 0.94
N GLY A 69 -0.09 9.68 0.64
CA GLY A 69 1.33 9.49 0.92
C GLY A 69 1.89 8.24 0.23
N SER A 70 2.27 7.23 1.02
CA SER A 70 2.79 5.95 0.52
C SER A 70 1.80 4.78 0.66
N GLN A 71 0.52 5.05 0.92
CA GLN A 71 -0.49 4.02 1.18
C GLN A 71 -1.73 4.23 0.32
N LEU A 72 -2.59 3.20 0.25
CA LEU A 72 -3.91 3.27 -0.33
C LEU A 72 -4.96 3.43 0.75
N GLU A 73 -5.78 4.46 0.60
CA GLU A 73 -6.86 4.77 1.51
C GLU A 73 -8.20 4.78 0.77
N ALA A 74 -9.23 4.30 1.46
CA ALA A 74 -10.56 4.22 0.92
C ALA A 74 -11.22 5.61 0.88
N VAL A 75 -11.74 5.99 -0.29
CA VAL A 75 -12.44 7.25 -0.50
C VAL A 75 -13.83 6.97 -1.06
N ASP A 76 -14.83 7.52 -0.40
CA ASP A 76 -16.21 7.44 -0.85
C ASP A 76 -16.50 8.53 -1.87
N ARG A 77 -16.77 8.11 -3.10
CA ARG A 77 -17.17 8.98 -4.21
C ARG A 77 -18.61 8.71 -4.63
N ARG A 78 -19.10 9.51 -5.56
CA ARG A 78 -20.40 9.32 -6.22
C ARG A 78 -20.15 9.02 -7.68
N SER A 79 -20.64 7.88 -8.14
CA SER A 79 -20.70 7.58 -9.58
C SER A 79 -22.05 8.02 -10.14
N LEU A 80 -22.10 8.28 -11.45
CA LEU A 80 -23.38 8.42 -12.12
C LEU A 80 -24.23 7.17 -11.87
N PRO A 81 -25.55 7.32 -11.65
CA PRO A 81 -26.44 6.18 -11.57
C PRO A 81 -26.38 5.45 -12.91
N GLU A 82 -25.90 4.21 -12.90
CA GLU A 82 -26.03 3.35 -14.06
C GLU A 82 -27.42 2.72 -14.03
N ASP A 83 -28.07 2.62 -15.19
CA ASP A 83 -29.44 2.12 -15.31
C ASP A 83 -29.69 0.89 -14.43
N LYS A 84 -30.75 0.98 -13.62
CA LYS A 84 -31.13 0.00 -12.60
C LYS A 84 -31.31 -1.39 -13.21
N ALA A 85 -30.35 -2.28 -13.01
CA ALA A 85 -30.57 -3.71 -12.80
C ALA A 85 -29.24 -4.43 -12.51
N GLY A 86 -29.15 -5.07 -11.34
CA GLY A 86 -28.34 -6.26 -11.06
C GLY A 86 -26.96 -6.40 -11.71
N GLY A 87 -25.91 -6.09 -10.94
CA GLY A 87 -24.77 -7.00 -10.80
C GLY A 87 -23.95 -7.33 -12.05
N ASN A 88 -23.86 -6.49 -13.07
CA ASN A 88 -22.92 -6.69 -14.17
C ASN A 88 -21.50 -6.29 -13.73
N PRO A 89 -20.56 -7.23 -13.53
CA PRO A 89 -19.22 -6.93 -13.00
C PRO A 89 -18.42 -5.99 -13.90
N VAL A 90 -18.58 -6.12 -15.23
CA VAL A 90 -17.88 -5.29 -16.22
C VAL A 90 -18.36 -3.85 -16.15
N ARG A 91 -19.67 -3.66 -15.98
CA ARG A 91 -20.26 -2.33 -15.86
C ARG A 91 -19.78 -1.65 -14.58
N THR A 92 -19.89 -2.34 -13.44
CA THR A 92 -19.35 -1.85 -12.15
C THR A 92 -17.86 -1.51 -12.27
N ALA A 93 -17.05 -2.38 -12.85
CA ALA A 93 -15.62 -2.14 -13.04
C ALA A 93 -15.33 -0.93 -13.93
N SER A 94 -16.13 -0.72 -14.97
CA SER A 94 -15.99 0.43 -15.87
C SER A 94 -16.31 1.73 -15.15
N GLY A 95 -17.39 1.77 -14.36
CA GLY A 95 -17.74 2.93 -13.52
C GLY A 95 -16.66 3.24 -12.48
N LEU A 96 -16.15 2.22 -11.79
CA LEU A 96 -15.06 2.37 -10.81
C LEU A 96 -13.74 2.80 -11.47
N LEU A 97 -13.42 2.29 -12.66
CA LEU A 97 -12.25 2.74 -13.42
C LEU A 97 -12.39 4.21 -13.81
N ALA A 98 -13.59 4.65 -14.23
CA ALA A 98 -13.83 6.05 -14.54
C ALA A 98 -13.59 6.95 -13.31
N GLN A 99 -13.97 6.50 -12.11
CA GLN A 99 -13.63 7.21 -10.88
C GLN A 99 -12.11 7.27 -10.66
N LEU A 100 -11.37 6.17 -10.84
CA LEU A 100 -9.91 6.16 -10.65
C LEU A 100 -9.15 7.01 -11.69
N LEU A 101 -9.69 7.13 -12.90
CA LEU A 101 -9.15 7.96 -13.98
C LEU A 101 -9.46 9.45 -13.79
N ALA A 102 -10.56 9.77 -13.12
CA ALA A 102 -10.90 11.15 -12.81
C ALA A 102 -9.88 11.74 -11.83
N GLU A 103 -9.48 12.98 -12.10
CA GLU A 103 -8.64 13.76 -11.20
C GLU A 103 -9.31 13.84 -9.81
N PRO A 104 -8.56 13.68 -8.70
CA PRO A 104 -9.12 13.91 -7.37
C PRO A 104 -9.79 15.27 -7.27
N SER A 105 -10.90 15.35 -6.54
CA SER A 105 -11.60 16.62 -6.33
C SER A 105 -10.73 17.62 -5.55
N GLU A 106 -11.07 18.91 -5.57
CA GLU A 106 -10.30 19.91 -4.81
C GLU A 106 -10.24 19.61 -3.30
N SER A 107 -11.27 18.98 -2.72
CA SER A 107 -11.24 18.56 -1.31
C SER A 107 -10.33 17.36 -1.09
N GLU A 108 -10.34 16.39 -2.00
CA GLU A 108 -9.44 15.23 -1.96
C GLU A 108 -7.98 15.66 -2.16
N GLN A 109 -7.69 16.56 -3.10
CA GLN A 109 -6.34 17.09 -3.34
C GLN A 109 -5.82 17.85 -2.12
N ARG A 110 -6.64 18.71 -1.49
CA ARG A 110 -6.28 19.41 -0.25
C ARG A 110 -6.02 18.45 0.91
N ALA A 111 -6.71 17.31 0.94
CA ALA A 111 -6.47 16.24 1.89
C ALA A 111 -5.24 15.36 1.54
N GLY A 112 -4.57 15.60 0.41
CA GLY A 112 -3.34 14.91 0.01
C GLY A 112 -3.56 13.66 -0.86
N PHE A 113 -4.78 13.44 -1.38
CA PHE A 113 -5.08 12.29 -2.23
C PHE A 113 -4.59 12.51 -3.67
N THR A 114 -4.05 11.43 -4.26
CA THR A 114 -3.68 11.37 -5.68
C THR A 114 -4.15 10.06 -6.32
N THR A 115 -4.12 10.00 -7.66
CA THR A 115 -4.34 8.75 -8.42
C THR A 115 -3.13 8.43 -9.30
N ALA A 116 -2.65 7.20 -9.22
CA ALA A 116 -1.64 6.64 -10.09
C ALA A 116 -2.24 6.03 -11.37
N VAL A 117 -3.56 5.81 -11.42
CA VAL A 117 -4.23 5.25 -12.60
C VAL A 117 -4.31 6.31 -13.70
N ARG A 118 -3.69 6.04 -14.85
CA ARG A 118 -3.65 6.96 -16.00
C ARG A 118 -4.29 6.35 -17.23
N GLY A 119 -5.04 7.18 -17.96
CA GLY A 119 -5.66 6.83 -19.22
C GLY A 119 -4.67 6.86 -20.40
N PRO A 120 -5.07 6.32 -21.56
CA PRO A 120 -6.31 5.58 -21.78
C PRO A 120 -6.23 4.18 -21.15
N LEU A 121 -7.27 3.79 -20.41
CA LEU A 121 -7.45 2.44 -19.87
C LEU A 121 -8.93 2.12 -19.91
N MET A 122 -9.29 0.90 -20.33
CA MET A 122 -10.67 0.43 -20.41
C MET A 122 -10.79 -0.95 -19.78
N VAL A 123 -11.99 -1.31 -19.34
CA VAL A 123 -12.34 -2.65 -18.86
C VAL A 123 -13.36 -3.27 -19.80
N ARG A 124 -13.18 -4.56 -20.10
CA ARG A 124 -14.11 -5.41 -20.85
C ARG A 124 -14.35 -6.71 -20.10
N GLY A 125 -15.34 -7.48 -20.54
CA GLY A 125 -15.52 -8.85 -20.06
C GLY A 125 -14.38 -9.77 -20.51
N GLY A 126 -14.28 -10.93 -19.86
CA GLY A 126 -13.41 -12.02 -20.26
C GLY A 126 -13.66 -12.49 -21.69
N HIS A 127 -12.63 -13.09 -22.28
CA HIS A 127 -12.71 -13.81 -23.53
C HIS A 127 -13.38 -15.17 -23.33
N ARG A 128 -13.73 -15.82 -24.45
CA ARG A 128 -14.18 -17.21 -24.42
C ARG A 128 -13.06 -18.08 -23.82
N GLY A 129 -13.41 -18.85 -22.78
CA GLY A 129 -12.49 -19.74 -22.08
C GLY A 129 -11.87 -19.13 -20.81
N ASP A 130 -12.04 -17.83 -20.59
CA ASP A 130 -11.67 -17.23 -19.30
C ASP A 130 -12.61 -17.72 -18.19
N PRO A 131 -12.12 -17.82 -16.94
CA PRO A 131 -12.97 -18.05 -15.80
C PRO A 131 -14.05 -16.97 -15.67
N ALA A 132 -15.22 -17.37 -15.17
CA ALA A 132 -16.33 -16.45 -14.93
C ALA A 132 -15.92 -15.27 -14.03
N GLY A 133 -16.40 -14.07 -14.36
CA GLY A 133 -16.04 -12.85 -13.62
C GLY A 133 -14.67 -12.26 -14.00
N THR A 134 -13.99 -12.79 -15.03
CA THR A 134 -12.77 -12.15 -15.55
C THR A 134 -13.06 -10.76 -16.12
N LEU A 135 -12.25 -9.79 -15.73
CA LEU A 135 -12.22 -8.44 -16.28
C LEU A 135 -10.93 -8.26 -17.09
N ARG A 136 -11.06 -7.87 -18.36
CA ARG A 136 -9.92 -7.61 -19.24
C ARG A 136 -9.65 -6.13 -19.36
N LEU A 137 -8.44 -5.74 -19.01
CA LEU A 137 -7.93 -4.39 -19.20
C LEU A 137 -7.49 -4.20 -20.66
N SER A 138 -7.56 -2.97 -21.17
CA SER A 138 -7.02 -2.61 -22.48
C SER A 138 -5.49 -2.61 -22.55
N ARG A 139 -4.81 -2.84 -21.41
CA ARG A 139 -3.36 -3.05 -21.28
C ARG A 139 -3.11 -4.28 -20.43
N GLN A 140 -1.94 -4.90 -20.56
CA GLN A 140 -1.57 -6.00 -19.68
C GLN A 140 -1.49 -5.47 -18.23
N PRO A 141 -2.13 -6.11 -17.23
CA PRO A 141 -2.10 -5.64 -15.84
C PRO A 141 -0.68 -5.38 -15.32
N GLU A 142 0.25 -6.27 -15.65
CA GLU A 142 1.65 -6.21 -15.23
C GLU A 142 2.48 -5.11 -15.93
N ASP A 143 1.96 -4.52 -17.01
CA ASP A 143 2.59 -3.37 -17.67
C ASP A 143 2.14 -2.04 -17.04
N LEU A 144 1.18 -2.06 -16.11
CA LEU A 144 0.81 -0.88 -15.35
C LEU A 144 1.85 -0.61 -14.26
N ALA A 145 1.99 0.66 -13.87
CA ALA A 145 2.77 1.00 -12.68
C ALA A 145 2.23 0.22 -11.47
N PRO A 146 3.08 -0.35 -10.60
CA PRO A 146 2.63 -1.19 -9.49
C PRO A 146 1.55 -0.53 -8.63
N THR A 147 1.73 0.75 -8.27
CA THR A 147 0.74 1.53 -7.52
C THR A 147 -0.60 1.66 -8.25
N ALA A 148 -0.58 1.84 -9.57
CA ALA A 148 -1.80 1.92 -10.37
C ALA A 148 -2.54 0.57 -10.41
N LEU A 149 -1.81 -0.54 -10.55
CA LEU A 149 -2.40 -1.87 -10.47
C LEU A 149 -2.96 -2.15 -9.08
N SER A 150 -2.25 -1.78 -8.02
CA SER A 150 -2.71 -1.91 -6.63
C SER A 150 -4.02 -1.14 -6.37
N GLN A 151 -4.14 0.09 -6.86
CA GLN A 151 -5.38 0.87 -6.78
C GLN A 151 -6.55 0.17 -7.49
N LEU A 152 -6.33 -0.34 -8.71
CA LEU A 152 -7.34 -1.07 -9.46
C LEU A 152 -7.77 -2.35 -8.73
N VAL A 153 -6.80 -3.13 -8.27
CA VAL A 153 -7.05 -4.39 -7.54
C VAL A 153 -7.89 -4.14 -6.30
N CYS A 154 -7.49 -3.19 -5.45
CA CYS A 154 -8.22 -2.89 -4.22
C CYS A 154 -9.59 -2.29 -4.45
N THR A 155 -9.73 -1.43 -5.47
CA THR A 155 -11.03 -0.85 -5.83
C THR A 155 -12.01 -1.91 -6.35
N PHE A 156 -11.58 -2.77 -7.27
CA PHE A 156 -12.48 -3.78 -7.83
C PHE A 156 -12.79 -4.91 -6.84
N ALA A 157 -11.78 -5.38 -6.10
CA ALA A 157 -11.92 -6.46 -5.12
C ALA A 157 -12.93 -6.18 -4.01
N GLY A 158 -13.07 -4.91 -3.61
CA GLY A 158 -14.05 -4.46 -2.60
C GLY A 158 -15.46 -4.19 -3.13
N SER A 159 -15.74 -4.53 -4.39
CA SER A 159 -17.00 -4.21 -5.08
C SER A 159 -17.65 -5.45 -5.72
N SER A 160 -18.83 -5.29 -6.34
CA SER A 160 -19.46 -6.35 -7.14
C SER A 160 -18.70 -6.72 -8.42
N ALA A 161 -17.65 -5.98 -8.78
CA ALA A 161 -16.71 -6.36 -9.83
C ALA A 161 -15.69 -7.41 -9.37
N GLY A 162 -15.54 -7.60 -8.06
CA GLY A 162 -14.61 -8.55 -7.46
C GLY A 162 -15.03 -10.01 -7.65
N ALA A 163 -14.09 -10.91 -7.40
CA ALA A 163 -14.29 -12.35 -7.46
C ALA A 163 -14.42 -12.98 -6.06
N GLY A 164 -14.87 -12.20 -5.07
CA GLY A 164 -14.97 -12.57 -3.65
C GLY A 164 -13.64 -12.51 -2.89
N GLU A 165 -13.69 -12.59 -1.56
CA GLU A 165 -12.51 -12.71 -0.68
C GLU A 165 -11.42 -11.63 -0.89
N GLN A 166 -11.83 -10.38 -1.14
CA GLN A 166 -10.90 -9.28 -1.50
C GLN A 166 -10.02 -9.63 -2.72
N THR A 167 -10.58 -10.34 -3.70
CA THR A 167 -9.89 -10.70 -4.93
C THR A 167 -10.57 -10.18 -6.18
N VAL A 168 -9.82 -10.07 -7.27
CA VAL A 168 -10.33 -9.75 -8.62
C VAL A 168 -9.56 -10.55 -9.67
N LEU A 169 -10.27 -11.02 -10.71
CA LEU A 169 -9.67 -11.70 -11.85
C LEU A 169 -9.39 -10.69 -12.96
N LEU A 170 -8.10 -10.40 -13.20
CA LEU A 170 -7.68 -9.44 -14.23
C LEU A 170 -6.87 -10.13 -15.32
N GLY A 171 -7.18 -9.81 -16.57
CA GLY A 171 -6.40 -10.17 -17.76
C GLY A 171 -6.06 -8.94 -18.59
N GLY A 172 -5.07 -9.07 -19.48
CA GLY A 172 -4.76 -8.06 -20.49
C GLY A 172 -5.62 -8.20 -21.75
N PRO A 173 -5.30 -7.43 -22.81
CA PRO A 173 -6.00 -7.52 -24.09
C PRO A 173 -5.60 -8.76 -24.91
N GLY A 174 -4.44 -9.36 -24.61
CA GLY A 174 -3.91 -10.53 -25.31
C GLY A 174 -4.50 -11.86 -24.84
N ALA A 175 -3.88 -12.96 -25.30
CA ALA A 175 -4.32 -14.33 -24.99
C ALA A 175 -3.80 -14.88 -23.66
N TYR A 176 -2.99 -14.11 -22.90
CA TYR A 176 -2.50 -14.55 -21.60
C TYR A 176 -3.66 -14.84 -20.64
N ALA A 177 -3.48 -15.89 -19.83
CA ALA A 177 -4.45 -16.29 -18.82
C ALA A 177 -4.65 -15.16 -17.79
N PRO A 178 -5.89 -14.87 -17.38
CA PRO A 178 -6.15 -13.92 -16.32
C PRO A 178 -5.58 -14.42 -14.99
N LYS A 179 -5.14 -13.49 -14.14
CA LYS A 179 -4.62 -13.78 -12.81
C LYS A 179 -5.59 -13.30 -11.75
N ARG A 180 -5.67 -14.04 -10.65
CA ARG A 180 -6.44 -13.65 -9.46
C ARG A 180 -5.57 -12.78 -8.58
N TYR A 181 -5.83 -11.48 -8.55
CA TYR A 181 -5.14 -10.54 -7.69
C TYR A 181 -5.85 -10.42 -6.35
N ARG A 182 -5.11 -10.19 -5.26
CA ARG A 182 -5.67 -9.97 -3.93
C ARG A 182 -5.36 -8.57 -3.43
N CYS A 183 -6.36 -7.89 -2.88
CA CYS A 183 -6.16 -6.69 -2.08
C CYS A 183 -5.94 -7.09 -0.63
N THR A 184 -4.69 -7.22 -0.22
CA THR A 184 -4.34 -7.46 1.19
C THR A 184 -4.13 -6.14 1.92
N THR A 185 -4.06 -6.18 3.25
CA THR A 185 -3.69 -5.00 4.04
C THR A 185 -2.28 -4.55 3.69
N GLU A 186 -1.35 -5.47 3.53
CA GLU A 186 0.05 -5.17 3.15
C GLU A 186 0.12 -4.50 1.78
N LEU A 187 -0.72 -4.90 0.82
CA LEU A 187 -0.78 -4.23 -0.48
C LEU A 187 -1.27 -2.79 -0.36
N ARG A 188 -2.24 -2.53 0.53
CA ARG A 188 -2.72 -1.16 0.79
C ARG A 188 -1.66 -0.32 1.50
N GLU A 189 -0.88 -0.91 2.39
CA GLU A 189 0.20 -0.20 3.09
C GLU A 189 1.44 0.04 2.21
N ARG A 190 1.64 -0.76 1.16
CA ARG A 190 2.82 -0.73 0.27
C ARG A 190 2.44 -0.96 -1.21
N PRO A 191 1.65 -0.06 -1.82
CA PRO A 191 1.09 -0.26 -3.15
C PRO A 191 2.10 -0.26 -4.29
N GLU A 192 3.33 0.21 -4.05
CA GLU A 192 4.45 0.09 -4.98
C GLU A 192 4.97 -1.35 -5.14
N SER A 193 4.56 -2.25 -4.24
CA SER A 193 4.88 -3.68 -4.32
C SER A 193 4.06 -4.36 -5.42
N THR A 194 4.56 -5.48 -5.95
CA THR A 194 3.79 -6.29 -6.90
C THR A 194 2.56 -6.88 -6.21
N PRO A 195 1.33 -6.63 -6.71
CA PRO A 195 0.11 -7.21 -6.15
C PRO A 195 0.18 -8.74 -6.09
N PRO A 196 -0.13 -9.36 -4.94
CA PRO A 196 -0.09 -10.82 -4.80
C PRO A 196 -1.14 -11.47 -5.68
N THR A 197 -0.73 -12.53 -6.37
CA THR A 197 -1.62 -13.35 -7.20
C THR A 197 -1.85 -14.72 -6.59
N ALA A 198 -3.07 -15.23 -6.69
CA ALA A 198 -3.41 -16.62 -6.43
C ALA A 198 -3.64 -17.38 -7.76
N PRO A 199 -3.54 -18.72 -7.74
CA PRO A 199 -4.00 -19.52 -8.87
C PRO A 199 -5.46 -19.16 -9.23
N ALA A 200 -5.76 -19.03 -10.52
CA ALA A 200 -7.16 -19.05 -10.94
C ALA A 200 -7.71 -20.45 -10.62
N ALA A 201 -8.81 -20.54 -9.86
CA ALA A 201 -9.42 -21.84 -9.57
C ALA A 201 -9.76 -22.54 -10.89
N PRO A 202 -9.53 -23.86 -11.01
CA PRO A 202 -9.95 -24.60 -12.18
C PRO A 202 -11.48 -24.51 -12.32
N ASN A 203 -11.96 -24.35 -13.55
CA ASN A 203 -13.38 -24.37 -13.88
C ASN A 203 -13.99 -25.74 -13.61
#